data_AF-A0A497GKD2-F1
#
_entry.id   AF-A0A497GKD2-F1
#
_cell.length_a   1.000
_cell.length_b   1.000
_cell.length_c   1.000
_cell.angle_alpha   90.00
_cell.angle_beta   90.00
_cell.angle_gamma   90.00
#
_symmetry.space_group_name_H-M   'P 1'
#
loop_
_entity.id
_entity.type
_entity.pdbx_description
1 polymer ?
#
loop_
_entity_poly.entity_id
_entity_poly.type
_entity_poly.pdbx_seq_one_letter_code
_entity_poly.pdbx_strand_id
1 'polypeptide(L)'
;MTFADVEVDTSVFKEYAEEWRIEPAVSWKYRTVLMCPGASGWRDHWRRCLERVLKEYDFDSIYLDFWNAKLCCRNSKHGCDSRYIRVTYWWFREMLKDAWRIIKRNNPNAVIIANTHEMPIGYLCSFIDVRLVGESKDVEQWSPIIDRLLFLSWRLGCNTLMYPSSVKKITRKTIATSLLYLAPIPLWRGRDEDEVMLVSRIWNIFRFIKASEARCFPFTVNREIAVTDAKDVFVNILVSKRGCLLLIINGGDYKSKTIVRLLSLDSLGIIPKERYFVYEPFDMDLYMKNCWHGHELKEIPVEINPKDFRILFIKEYKEIPCLVFGLGIDDYEEKWIPNERILSIDLKSSSLISYITLSIYSPMGVPANINVNEGSLKRWHMKGDLLIVEAIIGKETRMEIRW
;
A
#
# COMPACT_ATOMS: atom_id res chain seq x y z
N MET A 1 -15.42 5.67 12.26
CA MET A 1 -16.74 5.45 12.88
C MET A 1 -16.75 4.06 13.49
N THR A 2 -17.29 3.88 14.69
CA THR A 2 -17.43 2.57 15.33
C THR A 2 -18.78 1.95 14.96
N PHE A 3 -18.84 0.63 14.86
CA PHE A 3 -20.10 -0.09 14.56
C PHE A 3 -20.99 -0.33 15.78
N ALA A 4 -20.40 -0.32 16.98
CA ALA A 4 -21.07 -0.76 18.19
C ALA A 4 -20.82 0.15 19.39
N ASP A 5 -19.72 0.91 19.42
CA ASP A 5 -19.40 1.74 20.58
C ASP A 5 -20.33 2.95 20.72
N VAL A 6 -20.88 3.13 21.92
CA VAL A 6 -21.55 4.35 22.36
C VAL A 6 -20.88 4.85 23.63
N GLU A 7 -20.58 6.15 23.69
CA GLU A 7 -20.04 6.80 24.88
C GLU A 7 -21.07 6.91 26.01
N VAL A 8 -20.65 6.57 27.23
CA VAL A 8 -21.53 6.49 28.42
C VAL A 8 -22.17 7.82 28.82
N ASP A 9 -21.56 8.94 28.45
CA ASP A 9 -22.04 10.28 28.84
C ASP A 9 -23.10 10.85 27.89
N THR A 10 -23.40 10.16 26.79
CA THR A 10 -24.37 10.61 25.79
C THR A 10 -25.82 10.41 26.23
N SER A 11 -26.73 11.25 25.73
CA SER A 11 -28.18 11.08 25.96
C SER A 11 -28.68 9.74 25.44
N VAL A 12 -28.18 9.33 24.27
CA VAL A 12 -28.48 8.03 23.65
C VAL A 12 -28.14 6.88 24.58
N PHE A 13 -26.97 6.92 25.23
CA PHE A 13 -26.61 5.91 26.22
C PHE A 13 -27.57 5.90 27.40
N LYS A 14 -27.81 7.07 28.01
CA LYS A 14 -28.67 7.19 29.19
C LYS A 14 -30.10 6.68 28.95
N GLU A 15 -30.60 6.87 27.74
CA GLU A 15 -31.96 6.49 27.35
C GLU A 15 -32.07 5.03 26.90
N TYR A 16 -31.12 4.54 26.09
CA TYR A 16 -31.28 3.27 25.37
C TYR A 16 -30.25 2.19 25.69
N ALA A 17 -29.18 2.47 26.45
CA ALA A 17 -28.08 1.52 26.60
C ALA A 17 -28.50 0.18 27.18
N GLU A 18 -29.41 0.17 28.16
CA GLU A 18 -29.93 -1.06 28.74
C GLU A 18 -30.62 -1.96 27.71
N GLU A 19 -31.40 -1.34 26.81
CA GLU A 19 -32.09 -2.05 25.74
C GLU A 19 -31.11 -2.50 24.66
N TRP A 20 -30.19 -1.63 24.23
CA TRP A 20 -29.40 -1.88 23.02
C TRP A 20 -28.07 -2.58 23.26
N ARG A 21 -27.50 -2.51 24.46
CA ARG A 21 -26.17 -3.06 24.72
C ARG A 21 -26.10 -4.57 24.51
N ILE A 22 -24.93 -5.04 24.11
CA ILE A 22 -24.63 -6.46 24.14
C ILE A 22 -24.61 -6.98 25.59
N GLU A 23 -25.07 -8.21 25.79
CA GLU A 23 -24.95 -8.91 27.08
C GLU A 23 -24.21 -10.24 26.92
N PRO A 24 -23.20 -10.54 27.78
CA PRO A 24 -22.72 -9.72 28.90
C PRO A 24 -22.10 -8.39 28.46
N ALA A 25 -22.34 -7.33 29.23
CA ALA A 25 -21.86 -5.98 28.93
C ALA A 25 -20.34 -5.95 28.70
N VAL A 26 -19.94 -5.25 27.64
CA VAL A 26 -18.53 -5.03 27.29
C VAL A 26 -18.28 -3.54 27.25
N SER A 27 -17.34 -3.07 28.07
CA SER A 27 -16.91 -1.69 28.11
C SER A 27 -15.44 -1.53 27.76
N TRP A 28 -15.09 -0.51 26.97
CA TRP A 28 -13.70 -0.12 26.76
C TRP A 28 -13.34 1.07 27.64
N LYS A 29 -12.33 0.89 28.52
CA LYS A 29 -11.82 1.91 29.46
C LYS A 29 -12.91 2.64 30.26
N TYR A 30 -14.03 1.98 30.54
CA TYR A 30 -15.21 2.58 31.19
C TYR A 30 -15.79 3.81 30.46
N ARG A 31 -15.47 4.01 29.18
CA ARG A 31 -15.90 5.16 28.38
C ARG A 31 -16.98 4.80 27.38
N THR A 32 -16.85 3.65 26.72
CA THR A 32 -17.83 3.17 25.75
C THR A 32 -18.39 1.83 26.17
N VAL A 33 -19.61 1.55 25.74
CA VAL A 33 -20.24 0.23 25.83
C VAL A 33 -20.60 -0.23 24.43
N LEU A 34 -20.44 -1.52 24.17
CA LEU A 34 -20.81 -2.11 22.89
C LEU A 34 -22.33 -2.33 22.79
N MET A 35 -22.91 -1.77 21.74
CA MET A 35 -24.28 -1.99 21.32
C MET A 35 -24.39 -3.24 20.44
N CYS A 36 -25.49 -3.96 20.59
CA CYS A 36 -25.74 -5.19 19.88
C CYS A 36 -26.21 -4.91 18.45
N PRO A 37 -25.54 -5.44 17.40
CA PRO A 37 -26.06 -5.37 16.04
C PRO A 37 -27.45 -5.99 15.89
N GLY A 38 -27.81 -6.95 16.76
CA GLY A 38 -29.13 -7.58 16.83
C GLY A 38 -30.26 -6.63 17.27
N ALA A 39 -29.96 -5.57 18.02
CA ALA A 39 -30.95 -4.58 18.44
C ALA A 39 -31.35 -3.69 17.26
N SER A 40 -32.63 -3.69 16.86
CA SER A 40 -33.12 -2.87 15.76
C SER A 40 -32.97 -1.37 16.03
N GLY A 41 -33.28 -0.94 17.25
CA GLY A 41 -33.13 0.47 17.65
C GLY A 41 -31.71 0.98 17.47
N TRP A 42 -30.70 0.16 17.83
CA TRP A 42 -29.29 0.49 17.58
C TRP A 42 -28.99 0.64 16.09
N ARG A 43 -29.40 -0.33 15.26
CA ARG A 43 -29.15 -0.27 13.81
C ARG A 43 -29.73 0.97 13.17
N ASP A 44 -30.95 1.33 13.56
CA ASP A 44 -31.63 2.50 13.00
C ASP A 44 -31.00 3.81 13.48
N HIS A 45 -30.61 3.89 14.76
CA HIS A 45 -29.85 5.02 15.28
C HIS A 45 -28.50 5.18 14.54
N TRP A 46 -27.73 4.10 14.44
CA TRP A 46 -26.44 4.09 13.76
C TRP A 46 -26.55 4.51 12.29
N ARG A 47 -27.56 3.99 11.57
CA ARG A 47 -27.82 4.36 10.16
C ARG A 47 -28.06 5.86 10.01
N ARG A 48 -28.92 6.44 10.86
CA ARG A 48 -29.18 7.89 10.86
C ARG A 48 -27.93 8.71 11.16
N CYS A 49 -27.09 8.25 12.09
CA CYS A 49 -25.83 8.91 12.40
C CYS A 49 -24.87 8.90 11.20
N LEU A 50 -24.75 7.77 10.49
CA LEU A 50 -23.94 7.67 9.27
C LEU A 50 -24.45 8.62 8.17
N GLU A 51 -25.74 8.58 7.87
CA GLU A 51 -26.36 9.45 6.87
C GLU A 51 -26.17 10.93 7.21
N ARG A 52 -26.37 11.30 8.47
CA ARG A 52 -26.14 12.66 8.95
C ARG A 52 -24.68 13.08 8.75
N VAL A 53 -23.74 12.26 9.18
CA VAL A 53 -22.31 12.57 9.08
C VAL A 53 -21.87 12.76 7.64
N LEU A 54 -22.30 11.90 6.71
CA LEU A 54 -21.96 12.03 5.30
C LEU A 54 -22.64 13.22 4.62
N LYS A 55 -23.76 13.70 5.14
CA LYS A 55 -24.47 14.88 4.63
C LYS A 55 -23.87 16.19 5.17
N GLU A 56 -23.51 16.22 6.45
CA GLU A 56 -23.05 17.42 7.15
C GLU A 56 -21.55 17.66 6.96
N TYR A 57 -20.78 16.61 6.68
CA TYR A 57 -19.34 16.67 6.53
C TYR A 57 -18.91 16.08 5.18
N ASP A 58 -17.91 16.71 4.58
CA ASP A 58 -17.35 16.32 3.28
C ASP A 58 -16.36 15.15 3.44
N PHE A 59 -16.86 14.01 3.92
CA PHE A 59 -16.06 12.80 4.05
C PHE A 59 -16.07 11.99 2.75
N ASP A 60 -14.89 11.83 2.14
CA ASP A 60 -14.72 11.05 0.92
C ASP A 60 -14.67 9.54 1.14
N SER A 61 -14.47 9.08 2.36
CA SER A 61 -14.17 7.68 2.69
C SER A 61 -14.43 7.41 4.17
N ILE A 62 -14.55 6.14 4.55
CA ILE A 62 -14.79 5.80 5.96
C ILE A 62 -13.85 4.71 6.44
N TYR A 63 -13.48 4.84 7.71
CA TYR A 63 -12.90 3.76 8.50
C TYR A 63 -13.95 3.20 9.46
N LEU A 64 -14.09 1.88 9.44
CA LEU A 64 -15.03 1.11 10.24
C LEU A 64 -14.29 0.24 11.24
N ASP A 65 -14.51 0.50 12.51
CA ASP A 65 -13.95 -0.31 13.60
C ASP A 65 -15.02 -1.24 14.19
N PHE A 66 -14.65 -2.49 14.46
CA PHE A 66 -15.56 -3.44 15.10
C PHE A 66 -14.87 -4.53 15.93
N TRP A 67 -15.53 -4.89 17.02
CA TRP A 67 -15.04 -5.87 17.99
C TRP A 67 -15.53 -7.28 17.66
N ASN A 68 -14.80 -7.96 16.79
CA ASN A 68 -15.20 -9.27 16.25
C ASN A 68 -15.51 -10.35 17.31
N ALA A 69 -14.77 -10.36 18.42
CA ALA A 69 -14.92 -11.32 19.52
C ALA A 69 -16.21 -11.11 20.31
N LYS A 70 -16.94 -10.01 20.05
CA LYS A 70 -18.11 -9.56 20.79
C LYS A 70 -19.34 -9.51 19.87
N LEU A 71 -19.49 -10.48 18.96
CA LEU A 71 -20.64 -10.62 18.06
C LEU A 71 -21.63 -11.71 18.54
N CYS A 72 -21.79 -11.84 19.85
CA CYS A 72 -22.67 -12.81 20.49
C CYS A 72 -23.38 -12.15 21.68
N CYS A 73 -24.71 -12.25 21.78
CA CYS A 73 -25.53 -11.53 22.75
C CYS A 73 -26.53 -12.44 23.47
N ARG A 74 -26.90 -12.07 24.70
CA ARG A 74 -27.97 -12.68 25.50
C ARG A 74 -29.01 -11.69 26.04
N ASN A 75 -29.01 -10.45 25.58
CA ASN A 75 -29.88 -9.42 26.14
C ASN A 75 -31.34 -9.69 25.75
N SER A 76 -32.21 -9.88 26.74
CA SER A 76 -33.63 -10.16 26.54
C SER A 76 -34.41 -8.95 26.04
N LYS A 77 -33.97 -7.73 26.34
CA LYS A 77 -34.69 -6.50 25.98
C LYS A 77 -34.81 -6.28 24.47
N HIS A 78 -33.91 -6.87 23.68
CA HIS A 78 -33.99 -6.87 22.22
C HIS A 78 -34.03 -8.29 21.61
N GLY A 79 -34.43 -9.30 22.41
CA GLY A 79 -34.70 -10.65 21.95
C GLY A 79 -33.47 -11.48 21.58
N CYS A 80 -32.33 -11.28 22.25
CA CYS A 80 -31.16 -12.15 22.11
C CYS A 80 -31.10 -13.28 23.16
N ASP A 81 -32.08 -13.38 24.04
CA ASP A 81 -32.21 -14.36 25.14
C ASP A 81 -32.80 -15.70 24.70
N SER A 82 -32.30 -16.27 23.59
CA SER A 82 -32.65 -17.63 23.21
C SER A 82 -32.01 -18.68 24.13
N ARG A 83 -32.45 -19.94 24.03
CA ARG A 83 -31.85 -21.08 24.76
C ARG A 83 -30.31 -21.15 24.62
N TYR A 84 -29.79 -20.69 23.49
CA TYR A 84 -28.35 -20.52 23.22
C TYR A 84 -27.99 -19.05 23.07
N ILE A 85 -26.71 -18.72 23.20
CA ILE A 85 -26.23 -17.35 22.92
C ILE A 85 -26.52 -17.00 21.46
N ARG A 86 -27.09 -15.80 21.22
CA ARG A 86 -27.44 -15.37 19.87
C ARG A 86 -26.23 -14.78 19.17
N VAL A 87 -25.86 -15.40 18.06
CA VAL A 87 -24.79 -14.95 17.16
C VAL A 87 -25.31 -13.77 16.33
N THR A 88 -24.68 -12.60 16.40
CA THR A 88 -25.19 -11.32 15.83
C THR A 88 -24.56 -10.93 14.48
N TYR A 89 -23.72 -11.80 13.93
CA TYR A 89 -22.97 -11.59 12.69
C TYR A 89 -23.85 -11.27 11.48
N TRP A 90 -25.07 -11.84 11.42
CA TRP A 90 -26.01 -11.56 10.33
C TRP A 90 -26.43 -10.08 10.30
N TRP A 91 -26.79 -9.51 11.45
CA TRP A 91 -27.15 -8.09 11.50
C TRP A 91 -25.96 -7.18 11.28
N PHE A 92 -24.77 -7.57 11.75
CA PHE A 92 -23.56 -6.84 11.45
C PHE A 92 -23.30 -6.76 9.94
N ARG A 93 -23.49 -7.88 9.22
CA ARG A 93 -23.39 -7.91 7.75
C ARG A 93 -24.40 -6.96 7.10
N GLU A 94 -25.65 -6.95 7.55
CA GLU A 94 -26.65 -6.05 6.98
C GLU A 94 -26.35 -4.58 7.29
N MET A 95 -25.83 -4.25 8.47
CA MET A 95 -25.32 -2.91 8.77
C MET A 95 -24.18 -2.51 7.83
N LEU A 96 -23.23 -3.42 7.57
CA LEU A 96 -22.11 -3.15 6.67
C LEU A 96 -22.57 -2.95 5.21
N LYS A 97 -23.53 -3.75 4.75
CA LYS A 97 -24.16 -3.60 3.44
C LYS A 97 -24.92 -2.27 3.31
N ASP A 98 -25.64 -1.86 4.35
CA ASP A 98 -26.29 -0.55 4.41
C ASP A 98 -25.24 0.57 4.37
N ALA A 99 -24.15 0.45 5.14
CA ALA A 99 -23.03 1.38 5.10
C ALA A 99 -22.50 1.54 3.68
N TRP A 100 -22.17 0.42 3.04
CA TRP A 100 -21.65 0.37 1.68
C TRP A 100 -22.60 1.08 0.71
N ARG A 101 -23.91 0.79 0.79
CA ARG A 101 -24.91 1.44 -0.08
C ARG A 101 -24.98 2.94 0.13
N ILE A 102 -25.03 3.40 1.38
CA ILE A 102 -25.12 4.82 1.70
C ILE A 102 -23.87 5.55 1.21
N ILE A 103 -22.70 5.01 1.52
CA ILE A 103 -21.40 5.61 1.17
C ILE A 103 -21.19 5.65 -0.34
N LYS A 104 -21.37 4.50 -1.03
CA LYS A 104 -21.15 4.43 -2.49
C LYS A 104 -22.19 5.22 -3.28
N ARG A 105 -23.40 5.41 -2.74
CA ARG A 105 -24.40 6.31 -3.34
C ARG A 105 -23.97 7.78 -3.23
N ASN A 106 -23.36 8.17 -2.11
CA ASN A 106 -22.85 9.53 -1.93
C ASN A 106 -21.60 9.78 -2.80
N ASN A 107 -20.66 8.84 -2.78
CA ASN A 107 -19.44 8.89 -3.57
C ASN A 107 -19.06 7.47 -4.04
N PRO A 108 -19.25 7.13 -5.34
CA PRO A 108 -18.90 5.83 -5.88
C PRO A 108 -17.42 5.44 -5.73
N ASN A 109 -16.55 6.45 -5.62
CA ASN A 109 -15.10 6.28 -5.48
C ASN A 109 -14.65 6.20 -4.01
N ALA A 110 -15.57 6.35 -3.05
CA ALA A 110 -15.22 6.30 -1.64
C ALA A 110 -14.59 4.95 -1.26
N VAL A 111 -13.50 4.98 -0.50
CA VAL A 111 -12.85 3.78 0.03
C VAL A 111 -13.41 3.46 1.40
N ILE A 112 -13.86 2.22 1.57
CA ILE A 112 -14.35 1.69 2.85
C ILE A 112 -13.26 0.80 3.42
N ILE A 113 -12.64 1.26 4.50
CA ILE A 113 -11.62 0.53 5.25
C ILE A 113 -12.29 -0.06 6.48
N ALA A 114 -12.09 -1.35 6.75
CA ALA A 114 -12.58 -1.95 7.99
C ALA A 114 -11.49 -2.69 8.76
N ASN A 115 -11.46 -2.49 10.08
CA ASN A 115 -10.62 -3.28 10.97
C ASN A 115 -11.25 -4.65 11.20
N THR A 116 -10.68 -5.66 10.55
CA THR A 116 -11.21 -7.03 10.63
C THR A 116 -10.45 -7.90 11.62
N HIS A 117 -9.39 -7.35 12.23
CA HIS A 117 -8.39 -8.11 12.98
C HIS A 117 -8.00 -9.40 12.22
N GLU A 118 -8.00 -10.52 12.94
CA GLU A 118 -7.63 -11.86 12.45
C GLU A 118 -8.82 -12.62 11.85
N MET A 119 -9.87 -11.94 11.37
CA MET A 119 -11.11 -12.56 10.88
C MET A 119 -11.27 -12.44 9.34
N PRO A 120 -10.65 -13.35 8.56
CA PRO A 120 -10.62 -13.31 7.09
C PRO A 120 -11.91 -13.89 6.49
N ILE A 121 -13.07 -13.31 6.81
CA ILE A 121 -14.35 -13.89 6.40
C ILE A 121 -14.92 -13.15 5.19
N GLY A 122 -15.19 -13.90 4.12
CA GLY A 122 -15.72 -13.38 2.85
C GLY A 122 -17.03 -12.60 3.01
N TYR A 123 -17.85 -12.93 4.03
CA TYR A 123 -19.10 -12.21 4.28
C TYR A 123 -18.90 -10.73 4.63
N LEU A 124 -17.75 -10.38 5.24
CA LEU A 124 -17.36 -8.99 5.54
C LEU A 124 -16.63 -8.35 4.37
N CYS A 125 -15.71 -9.11 3.78
CA CYS A 125 -14.84 -8.63 2.70
C CYS A 125 -15.64 -8.21 1.46
N SER A 126 -16.87 -8.74 1.29
CA SER A 126 -17.75 -8.42 0.15
C SER A 126 -18.27 -6.97 0.13
N PHE A 127 -18.19 -6.22 1.23
CA PHE A 127 -18.76 -4.87 1.36
C PHE A 127 -17.74 -3.83 1.84
N ILE A 128 -16.45 -4.17 1.80
CA ILE A 128 -15.36 -3.26 2.13
C ILE A 128 -14.36 -3.29 0.98
N ASP A 129 -13.71 -2.16 0.72
CA ASP A 129 -12.68 -2.11 -0.31
C ASP A 129 -11.34 -2.59 0.24
N VAL A 130 -11.10 -2.33 1.54
CA VAL A 130 -9.84 -2.62 2.20
C VAL A 130 -10.07 -3.12 3.62
N ARG A 131 -9.38 -4.20 4.00
CA ARG A 131 -9.32 -4.64 5.39
C ARG A 131 -8.01 -4.22 6.05
N LEU A 132 -8.09 -3.87 7.33
CA LEU A 132 -6.92 -3.66 8.18
C LEU A 132 -6.59 -4.96 8.93
N VAL A 133 -5.30 -5.31 8.96
CA VAL A 133 -4.77 -6.53 9.58
C VAL A 133 -3.46 -6.22 10.32
N GLY A 134 -3.27 -6.77 11.52
CA GLY A 134 -2.00 -6.68 12.26
C GLY A 134 -2.02 -5.77 13.50
N GLU A 135 -3.18 -5.21 13.86
CA GLU A 135 -3.28 -4.33 15.02
C GLU A 135 -2.99 -5.07 16.34
N SER A 136 -3.63 -6.23 16.51
CA SER A 136 -3.70 -6.98 17.77
C SER A 136 -2.47 -7.80 18.10
N LYS A 137 -1.64 -8.12 17.11
CA LYS A 137 -0.49 -9.01 17.26
C LYS A 137 0.64 -8.59 16.35
N ASP A 138 1.86 -8.86 16.80
CA ASP A 138 3.07 -8.64 16.00
C ASP A 138 3.04 -9.53 14.76
N VAL A 139 2.85 -8.89 13.59
CA VAL A 139 2.79 -9.56 12.29
C VAL A 139 4.09 -10.26 11.91
N GLU A 140 5.22 -9.87 12.51
CA GLU A 140 6.50 -10.52 12.25
C GLU A 140 6.67 -11.87 12.95
N GLN A 141 5.77 -12.20 13.87
CA GLN A 141 5.76 -13.46 14.62
C GLN A 141 4.74 -14.46 14.07
N TRP A 142 3.97 -14.06 13.04
CA TRP A 142 2.98 -14.93 12.45
C TRP A 142 3.64 -16.05 11.65
N SER A 143 2.98 -17.21 11.63
CA SER A 143 3.40 -18.28 10.75
C SER A 143 3.04 -17.94 9.31
N PRO A 144 3.79 -18.44 8.31
CA PRO A 144 3.47 -18.21 6.90
C PRO A 144 2.05 -18.62 6.49
N ILE A 145 1.45 -19.59 7.19
CA ILE A 145 0.07 -20.02 6.96
C ILE A 145 -0.91 -18.92 7.40
N ILE A 146 -0.69 -18.32 8.57
CA ILE A 146 -1.52 -17.23 9.09
C ILE A 146 -1.40 -16.01 8.18
N ASP A 147 -0.18 -15.64 7.79
CA ASP A 147 0.04 -14.53 6.87
C ASP A 147 -0.74 -14.71 5.56
N ARG A 148 -0.61 -15.87 4.92
CA ARG A 148 -1.34 -16.19 3.68
C ARG A 148 -2.85 -16.12 3.89
N LEU A 149 -3.35 -16.64 5.01
CA LEU A 149 -4.78 -16.64 5.30
C LEU A 149 -5.32 -15.21 5.44
N LEU A 150 -4.56 -14.32 6.09
CA LEU A 150 -5.00 -12.98 6.46
C LEU A 150 -4.69 -11.91 5.40
N PHE A 151 -3.50 -11.91 4.81
CA PHE A 151 -3.10 -10.85 3.88
C PHE A 151 -3.57 -11.06 2.43
N LEU A 152 -3.73 -12.32 1.97
CA LEU A 152 -4.23 -12.63 0.63
C LEU A 152 -5.76 -12.51 0.52
N SER A 153 -6.32 -11.39 0.96
CA SER A 153 -7.77 -11.18 1.02
C SER A 153 -8.39 -10.72 -0.30
N TRP A 154 -7.57 -10.44 -1.32
CA TRP A 154 -8.07 -10.18 -2.67
C TRP A 154 -8.89 -11.34 -3.22
N ARG A 155 -8.59 -12.59 -2.79
CA ARG A 155 -9.41 -13.78 -3.08
C ARG A 155 -10.82 -13.72 -2.47
N LEU A 156 -11.04 -12.82 -1.50
CA LEU A 156 -12.30 -12.57 -0.81
C LEU A 156 -12.99 -11.29 -1.31
N GLY A 157 -12.43 -10.62 -2.33
CA GLY A 157 -13.00 -9.42 -2.95
C GLY A 157 -12.53 -8.08 -2.38
N CYS A 158 -11.55 -8.04 -1.47
CA CYS A 158 -11.02 -6.78 -0.93
C CYS A 158 -9.49 -6.76 -0.84
N ASN A 159 -8.90 -5.57 -0.79
CA ASN A 159 -7.46 -5.39 -0.55
C ASN A 159 -7.13 -5.44 0.94
N THR A 160 -5.84 -5.53 1.27
CA THR A 160 -5.37 -5.52 2.66
C THR A 160 -4.43 -4.35 2.91
N LEU A 161 -4.56 -3.71 4.06
CA LEU A 161 -3.54 -2.85 4.65
C LEU A 161 -2.95 -3.55 5.88
N MET A 162 -1.63 -3.59 5.95
CA MET A 162 -0.93 -4.11 7.11
C MET A 162 -0.77 -2.99 8.12
N TYR A 163 -1.40 -3.08 9.28
CA TYR A 163 -1.29 -2.11 10.36
C TYR A 163 -0.44 -2.67 11.50
N PRO A 164 0.89 -2.55 11.43
CA PRO A 164 1.82 -3.21 12.34
C PRO A 164 1.91 -2.48 13.69
N SER A 165 0.81 -2.07 14.33
CA SER A 165 0.85 -1.31 15.58
C SER A 165 1.54 -2.06 16.72
N SER A 166 1.46 -3.40 16.70
CA SER A 166 2.12 -4.28 17.66
C SER A 166 3.61 -4.54 17.35
N VAL A 167 4.11 -4.11 16.18
CA VAL A 167 5.55 -4.18 15.86
C VAL A 167 6.27 -3.03 16.57
N LYS A 168 7.28 -3.38 17.37
CA LYS A 168 8.06 -2.40 18.15
C LYS A 168 8.76 -1.35 17.26
N LYS A 169 9.35 -1.79 16.15
CA LYS A 169 10.00 -0.92 15.16
C LYS A 169 9.82 -1.50 13.76
N ILE A 170 9.34 -0.70 12.83
CA ILE A 170 9.24 -1.04 11.42
C ILE A 170 10.66 -1.13 10.87
N THR A 171 11.01 -2.30 10.34
CA THR A 171 12.31 -2.58 9.73
C THR A 171 12.13 -3.10 8.31
N ARG A 172 13.24 -3.38 7.62
CA ARG A 172 13.20 -4.02 6.30
C ARG A 172 12.46 -5.37 6.31
N LYS A 173 12.49 -6.10 7.43
CA LYS A 173 11.70 -7.32 7.63
C LYS A 173 10.20 -7.04 7.59
N THR A 174 9.75 -6.01 8.29
CA THR A 174 8.35 -5.57 8.25
C THR A 174 7.92 -5.19 6.83
N ILE A 175 8.78 -4.44 6.12
CA ILE A 175 8.53 -4.06 4.72
C ILE A 175 8.51 -5.29 3.80
N ALA A 176 9.41 -6.26 4.00
CA ALA A 176 9.45 -7.49 3.22
C ALA A 176 8.11 -8.24 3.30
N THR A 177 7.54 -8.38 4.49
CA THR A 177 6.19 -8.96 4.68
C THR A 177 5.11 -8.14 3.96
N SER A 178 5.13 -6.81 4.09
CA SER A 178 4.18 -5.92 3.40
C SER A 178 4.25 -6.08 1.88
N LEU A 179 5.46 -6.12 1.30
CA LEU A 179 5.69 -6.28 -0.13
C LEU A 179 5.31 -7.67 -0.63
N LEU A 180 5.61 -8.73 0.14
CA LEU A 180 5.26 -10.11 -0.22
C LEU A 180 3.77 -10.26 -0.43
N TYR A 181 2.96 -9.70 0.48
CA TYR A 181 1.51 -9.82 0.39
C TYR A 181 0.81 -8.64 -0.26
N LEU A 182 1.57 -7.67 -0.80
CA LEU A 182 1.04 -6.44 -1.38
C LEU A 182 0.05 -5.75 -0.42
N ALA A 183 0.43 -5.66 0.85
CA ALA A 183 -0.36 -5.08 1.92
C ALA A 183 0.34 -3.82 2.46
N PRO A 184 0.16 -2.64 1.83
CA PRO A 184 0.85 -1.43 2.23
C PRO A 184 0.64 -1.09 3.70
N ILE A 185 1.67 -0.50 4.31
CA ILE A 185 1.62 -0.05 5.71
C ILE A 185 1.14 1.39 5.77
N PRO A 186 0.00 1.72 6.39
CA PRO A 186 -0.40 3.10 6.63
C PRO A 186 0.50 3.72 7.71
N LEU A 187 0.85 4.99 7.52
CA LEU A 187 1.60 5.78 8.49
C LEU A 187 0.66 6.42 9.52
N TRP A 188 1.08 6.44 10.79
CA TRP A 188 0.39 7.16 11.85
C TRP A 188 1.38 7.92 12.74
N ARG A 189 0.86 8.89 13.50
CA ARG A 189 1.65 9.92 14.23
C ARG A 189 2.60 9.40 15.32
N GLY A 190 2.57 8.10 15.64
CA GLY A 190 3.36 7.50 16.72
C GLY A 190 4.65 6.80 16.27
N ARG A 191 5.05 6.97 15.01
CA ARG A 191 6.23 6.32 14.43
C ARG A 191 7.41 7.28 14.33
N ASP A 192 8.62 6.73 14.48
CA ASP A 192 9.86 7.50 14.38
C ASP A 192 10.10 7.96 12.94
N GLU A 193 10.88 9.03 12.76
CA GLU A 193 11.18 9.60 11.45
C GLU A 193 11.82 8.57 10.50
N ASP A 194 12.74 7.74 10.99
CA ASP A 194 13.36 6.66 10.21
C ASP A 194 12.33 5.64 9.67
N GLU A 195 11.33 5.29 10.49
CA GLU A 195 10.25 4.38 10.10
C GLU A 195 9.37 5.02 9.03
N VAL A 196 9.02 6.30 9.23
CA VAL A 196 8.26 7.11 8.28
C VAL A 196 8.98 7.19 6.94
N MET A 197 10.29 7.44 6.95
CA MET A 197 11.11 7.54 5.74
C MET A 197 11.23 6.20 5.01
N LEU A 198 11.39 5.10 5.74
CA LEU A 198 11.45 3.76 5.16
C LEU A 198 10.14 3.38 4.43
N VAL A 199 9.00 3.58 5.09
CA VAL A 199 7.67 3.31 4.49
C VAL A 199 7.38 4.28 3.33
N SER A 200 7.67 5.57 3.51
CA SER A 200 7.44 6.59 2.48
C SER A 200 8.26 6.34 1.23
N ARG A 201 9.48 5.78 1.34
CA ARG A 201 10.27 5.39 0.17
C ARG A 201 9.54 4.34 -0.67
N ILE A 202 8.92 3.34 -0.04
CA ILE A 202 8.11 2.33 -0.75
C ILE A 202 6.91 2.98 -1.44
N TRP A 203 6.20 3.86 -0.73
CA TRP A 203 5.06 4.57 -1.30
C TRP A 203 5.46 5.44 -2.49
N ASN A 204 6.59 6.14 -2.41
CA ASN A 204 7.13 6.94 -3.50
C ASN A 204 7.53 6.07 -4.71
N ILE A 205 8.05 4.85 -4.49
CA ILE A 205 8.32 3.89 -5.56
C ILE A 205 7.01 3.51 -6.27
N PHE A 206 5.97 3.15 -5.52
CA PHE A 206 4.66 2.81 -6.07
C PHE A 206 3.98 3.97 -6.78
N ARG A 207 4.11 5.18 -6.24
CA ARG A 207 3.63 6.41 -6.87
C ARG A 207 4.36 6.67 -8.20
N PHE A 208 5.69 6.56 -8.21
CA PHE A 208 6.47 6.74 -9.42
C PHE A 208 6.13 5.70 -10.49
N ILE A 209 5.83 4.45 -10.16
CA ILE A 209 5.43 3.49 -11.20
C ILE A 209 3.94 3.55 -11.54
N LYS A 210 3.16 4.47 -10.94
CA LYS A 210 1.69 4.52 -11.05
C LYS A 210 1.06 3.16 -10.71
N ALA A 211 1.43 2.58 -9.57
CA ALA A 211 1.01 1.24 -9.16
C ALA A 211 -0.52 1.05 -9.11
N SER A 212 -1.30 2.11 -8.89
CA SER A 212 -2.77 2.09 -8.94
C SER A 212 -3.34 1.75 -10.32
N GLU A 213 -2.60 2.02 -11.39
CA GLU A 213 -2.97 1.72 -12.78
C GLU A 213 -2.22 0.49 -13.31
N ALA A 214 -1.32 -0.08 -12.51
CA ALA A 214 -0.46 -1.17 -12.93
C ALA A 214 -1.21 -2.50 -12.93
N ARG A 215 -0.91 -3.34 -13.92
CA ARG A 215 -1.29 -4.75 -13.84
C ARG A 215 -0.38 -5.45 -12.85
N CYS A 216 -0.98 -6.16 -11.90
CA CYS A 216 -0.26 -6.86 -10.85
C CYS A 216 -0.26 -8.37 -11.09
N PHE A 217 0.91 -9.00 -10.93
CA PHE A 217 1.10 -10.44 -10.91
C PHE A 217 1.65 -10.87 -9.54
N PRO A 218 0.78 -11.21 -8.59
CA PRO A 218 1.23 -11.62 -7.27
C PRO A 218 1.88 -13.00 -7.31
N PHE A 219 2.82 -13.25 -6.40
CA PHE A 219 3.63 -14.48 -6.29
C PHE A 219 2.80 -15.77 -6.16
N THR A 220 1.54 -15.62 -5.77
CA THR A 220 0.61 -16.74 -5.57
C THR A 220 0.03 -17.28 -6.86
N VAL A 221 0.02 -16.49 -7.93
CA VAL A 221 -0.62 -16.85 -9.21
C VAL A 221 0.27 -16.58 -10.43
N ASN A 222 1.49 -16.09 -10.26
CA ASN A 222 2.37 -15.65 -11.35
C ASN A 222 3.39 -16.70 -11.82
N ARG A 223 3.17 -17.99 -11.52
CA ARG A 223 4.14 -19.08 -11.82
C ARG A 223 4.45 -19.24 -13.31
N GLU A 224 3.58 -18.78 -14.19
CA GLU A 224 3.79 -18.77 -15.66
C GLU A 224 4.49 -17.49 -16.15
N ILE A 225 4.64 -16.50 -15.27
CA ILE A 225 5.24 -15.20 -15.58
C ILE A 225 6.66 -15.14 -15.03
N ALA A 226 6.86 -15.53 -13.77
CA ALA A 226 8.16 -15.55 -13.15
C ALA A 226 8.29 -16.66 -12.11
N VAL A 227 9.50 -17.20 -12.00
CA VAL A 227 9.86 -18.21 -11.00
C VAL A 227 11.26 -17.94 -10.44
N THR A 228 11.53 -18.51 -9.28
CA THR A 228 12.85 -18.53 -8.65
C THR A 228 13.28 -19.98 -8.46
N ASP A 229 14.59 -20.24 -8.47
CA ASP A 229 15.12 -21.56 -8.10
C ASP A 229 15.24 -21.74 -6.58
N ALA A 230 15.14 -20.65 -5.80
CA ALA A 230 15.10 -20.69 -4.34
C ALA A 230 13.67 -20.75 -3.79
N LYS A 231 13.37 -21.80 -3.01
CA LYS A 231 12.04 -22.10 -2.46
C LYS A 231 11.43 -20.97 -1.60
N ASP A 232 12.27 -20.22 -0.89
CA ASP A 232 11.84 -19.17 0.04
C ASP A 232 11.96 -17.76 -0.54
N VAL A 233 12.27 -17.64 -1.84
CA VAL A 233 12.31 -16.35 -2.54
C VAL A 233 11.08 -16.22 -3.42
N PHE A 234 10.34 -15.14 -3.21
CA PHE A 234 9.08 -14.85 -3.89
C PHE A 234 9.21 -13.58 -4.73
N VAL A 235 8.46 -13.51 -5.83
CA VAL A 235 8.45 -12.34 -6.71
C VAL A 235 7.02 -11.88 -6.93
N ASN A 236 6.74 -10.62 -6.62
CA ASN A 236 5.54 -9.91 -7.11
C ASN A 236 5.97 -8.98 -8.26
N ILE A 237 5.10 -8.81 -9.25
CA ILE A 237 5.39 -7.98 -10.42
C ILE A 237 4.28 -6.95 -10.62
N LEU A 238 4.66 -5.70 -10.88
CA LEU A 238 3.74 -4.62 -11.26
C LEU A 238 4.18 -4.05 -12.60
N VAL A 239 3.31 -4.09 -13.61
CA VAL A 239 3.59 -3.58 -14.97
C VAL A 239 2.71 -2.37 -15.23
N SER A 240 3.32 -1.23 -15.53
CA SER A 240 2.63 0.00 -15.87
C SER A 240 3.19 0.61 -17.15
N LYS A 241 2.60 1.73 -17.60
CA LYS A 241 3.11 2.52 -18.73
C LYS A 241 4.55 3.03 -18.55
N ARG A 242 5.05 3.08 -17.30
CA ARG A 242 6.41 3.56 -16.99
C ARG A 242 7.46 2.45 -17.01
N GLY A 243 7.04 1.19 -16.92
CA GLY A 243 7.94 0.04 -16.88
C GLY A 243 7.41 -1.11 -16.03
N CYS A 244 8.30 -2.04 -15.69
CA CYS A 244 8.02 -3.23 -14.91
C CYS A 244 8.77 -3.19 -13.57
N LEU A 245 8.06 -3.31 -12.45
CA LEU A 245 8.64 -3.35 -11.10
C LEU A 245 8.59 -4.78 -10.56
N LEU A 246 9.75 -5.34 -10.26
CA LEU A 246 9.91 -6.61 -9.56
C LEU A 246 10.12 -6.33 -8.07
N LEU A 247 9.25 -6.91 -7.23
CA LEU A 247 9.42 -6.97 -5.79
C LEU A 247 9.89 -8.37 -5.45
N ILE A 248 11.14 -8.52 -5.04
CA ILE A 248 11.77 -9.81 -4.79
C ILE A 248 12.01 -9.95 -3.30
N ILE A 249 11.41 -10.94 -2.66
CA ILE A 249 11.38 -11.06 -1.20
C ILE A 249 11.95 -12.41 -0.79
N ASN A 250 12.94 -12.40 0.10
CA ASN A 250 13.41 -13.60 0.77
C ASN A 250 12.65 -13.79 2.08
N GLY A 251 11.69 -14.72 2.08
CA GLY A 251 10.92 -15.10 3.26
C GLY A 251 11.62 -16.11 4.17
N GLY A 252 12.81 -16.60 3.80
CA GLY A 252 13.58 -17.59 4.56
C GLY A 252 14.46 -16.99 5.66
N ASP A 253 15.10 -17.88 6.42
CA ASP A 253 15.99 -17.53 7.54
C ASP A 253 17.47 -17.50 7.13
N TYR A 254 17.77 -17.85 5.87
CA TYR A 254 19.12 -17.83 5.32
C TYR A 254 19.22 -16.87 4.13
N LYS A 255 20.44 -16.38 3.92
CA LYS A 255 20.77 -15.60 2.72
C LYS A 255 20.59 -16.47 1.47
N SER A 256 19.94 -15.92 0.44
CA SER A 256 19.68 -16.63 -0.80
C SER A 256 20.42 -15.97 -1.96
N LYS A 257 21.12 -16.80 -2.74
CA LYS A 257 21.61 -16.49 -4.08
C LYS A 257 20.75 -17.30 -5.05
N THR A 258 20.02 -16.64 -5.92
CA THR A 258 18.99 -17.25 -6.76
C THR A 258 18.91 -16.54 -8.11
N ILE A 259 18.28 -17.18 -9.09
CA ILE A 259 17.96 -16.57 -10.37
C ILE A 259 16.45 -16.34 -10.44
N VAL A 260 16.05 -15.09 -10.65
CA VAL A 260 14.68 -14.76 -11.04
C VAL A 260 14.55 -15.02 -12.53
N ARG A 261 13.78 -16.04 -12.90
CA ARG A 261 13.49 -16.38 -14.29
C ARG A 261 12.19 -15.72 -14.74
N LEU A 262 12.25 -14.84 -15.74
CA LEU A 262 11.08 -14.25 -16.38
C LEU A 262 10.66 -15.13 -17.56
N LEU A 263 9.56 -15.85 -17.40
CA LEU A 263 9.07 -16.84 -18.36
C LEU A 263 8.27 -16.21 -19.51
N SER A 264 7.59 -15.10 -19.25
CA SER A 264 6.77 -14.39 -20.25
C SER A 264 7.17 -12.92 -20.36
N LEU A 265 8.21 -12.64 -21.17
CA LEU A 265 8.67 -11.26 -21.41
C LEU A 265 7.60 -10.38 -22.06
N ASP A 266 6.81 -10.94 -22.98
CA ASP A 266 5.72 -10.21 -23.65
C ASP A 266 4.66 -9.75 -22.65
N SER A 267 4.31 -10.60 -21.67
CA SER A 267 3.43 -10.22 -20.57
C SER A 267 4.02 -9.13 -19.68
N LEU A 268 5.31 -8.86 -19.76
CA LEU A 268 5.98 -7.80 -19.01
C LEU A 268 6.25 -6.55 -19.85
N GLY A 269 5.85 -6.56 -21.14
CA GLY A 269 6.15 -5.49 -22.09
C GLY A 269 7.63 -5.42 -22.46
N ILE A 270 8.38 -6.52 -22.30
CA ILE A 270 9.81 -6.59 -22.59
C ILE A 270 10.02 -7.24 -23.96
N ILE A 271 10.52 -6.45 -24.90
CA ILE A 271 10.90 -6.88 -26.25
C ILE A 271 12.34 -7.42 -26.24
N PRO A 272 12.60 -8.69 -26.63
CA PRO A 272 13.91 -9.33 -26.48
C PRO A 272 15.10 -8.64 -27.16
N LYS A 273 14.86 -7.92 -28.27
CA LYS A 273 15.89 -7.23 -29.05
C LYS A 273 16.20 -5.82 -28.53
N GLU A 274 15.29 -5.24 -27.78
CA GLU A 274 15.45 -3.89 -27.23
C GLU A 274 16.37 -3.88 -26.00
N ARG A 275 16.76 -2.68 -25.59
CA ARG A 275 17.63 -2.43 -24.43
C ARG A 275 16.84 -1.84 -23.27
N TYR A 276 17.26 -2.15 -22.06
CA TYR A 276 16.58 -1.77 -20.82
C TYR A 276 17.59 -1.35 -19.75
N PHE A 277 17.20 -0.36 -18.95
CA PHE A 277 17.74 -0.16 -17.62
C PHE A 277 17.10 -1.18 -16.68
N VAL A 278 17.91 -1.78 -15.82
CA VAL A 278 17.44 -2.43 -14.59
C VAL A 278 17.96 -1.57 -13.45
N TYR A 279 17.06 -0.94 -12.73
CA TYR A 279 17.38 0.06 -11.72
C TYR A 279 16.90 -0.40 -10.35
N GLU A 280 17.68 -0.15 -9.30
CA GLU A 280 17.34 -0.47 -7.92
C GLU A 280 16.94 0.81 -7.17
N PRO A 281 15.64 1.08 -6.98
CA PRO A 281 15.19 2.34 -6.40
C PRO A 281 15.55 2.55 -4.93
N PHE A 282 15.87 1.48 -4.20
CA PHE A 282 16.26 1.61 -2.80
C PHE A 282 17.67 2.13 -2.63
N ASP A 283 18.58 1.65 -3.47
CA ASP A 283 20.01 1.97 -3.45
C ASP A 283 20.36 3.09 -4.45
N MET A 284 19.37 3.52 -5.24
CA MET A 284 19.46 4.52 -6.30
C MET A 284 20.61 4.18 -7.27
N ASP A 285 20.56 2.98 -7.86
CA ASP A 285 21.66 2.47 -8.69
C ASP A 285 21.19 1.66 -9.90
N LEU A 286 22.05 1.56 -10.91
CA LEU A 286 21.87 0.58 -11.99
C LEU A 286 22.29 -0.81 -11.49
N TYR A 287 21.44 -1.80 -11.76
CA TYR A 287 21.65 -3.15 -11.29
C TYR A 287 22.63 -3.89 -12.20
N MET A 288 23.82 -4.16 -11.64
CA MET A 288 24.95 -4.93 -12.20
C MET A 288 25.62 -4.37 -13.47
N LYS A 289 24.87 -3.74 -14.38
CA LYS A 289 25.37 -3.16 -15.62
C LYS A 289 24.49 -2.00 -16.09
N ASN A 290 25.05 -1.15 -16.95
CA ASN A 290 24.39 0.07 -17.39
C ASN A 290 23.23 -0.20 -18.38
N CYS A 291 23.26 -1.35 -19.06
CA CYS A 291 22.29 -1.71 -20.07
C CYS A 291 22.11 -3.23 -20.14
N TRP A 292 20.86 -3.68 -20.24
CA TRP A 292 20.47 -5.07 -20.47
C TRP A 292 19.76 -5.19 -21.82
N HIS A 293 20.07 -6.20 -22.60
CA HIS A 293 19.20 -6.60 -23.70
C HIS A 293 17.98 -7.37 -23.15
N GLY A 294 16.83 -7.21 -23.79
CA GLY A 294 15.58 -7.82 -23.33
C GLY A 294 15.66 -9.34 -23.18
N HIS A 295 16.42 -10.04 -24.04
CA HIS A 295 16.62 -11.49 -23.92
C HIS A 295 17.45 -11.90 -22.69
N GLU A 296 18.33 -11.03 -22.18
CA GLU A 296 19.11 -11.29 -20.97
C GLU A 296 18.24 -11.18 -19.72
N LEU A 297 17.16 -10.39 -19.76
CA LEU A 297 16.22 -10.25 -18.65
C LEU A 297 15.42 -11.52 -18.35
N LYS A 298 15.52 -12.56 -19.20
CA LYS A 298 14.97 -13.88 -18.90
C LYS A 298 15.52 -14.46 -17.61
N GLU A 299 16.75 -14.13 -17.25
CA GLU A 299 17.41 -14.64 -16.05
C GLU A 299 18.16 -13.50 -15.34
N ILE A 300 17.62 -13.07 -14.19
CA ILE A 300 18.21 -12.00 -13.39
C ILE A 300 18.78 -12.64 -12.12
N PRO A 301 20.11 -12.72 -11.98
CA PRO A 301 20.73 -13.22 -10.75
C PRO A 301 20.49 -12.21 -9.63
N VAL A 302 20.13 -12.70 -8.44
CA VAL A 302 19.87 -11.85 -7.27
C VAL A 302 20.41 -12.47 -5.99
N GLU A 303 20.84 -11.60 -5.09
CA GLU A 303 21.33 -11.94 -3.77
C GLU A 303 20.57 -11.13 -2.72
N ILE A 304 19.95 -11.83 -1.77
CA ILE A 304 19.02 -11.23 -0.81
C ILE A 304 19.24 -11.85 0.58
N ASN A 305 19.41 -10.99 1.57
CA ASN A 305 19.52 -11.38 2.98
C ASN A 305 18.22 -12.04 3.49
N PRO A 306 18.28 -12.81 4.58
CA PRO A 306 17.08 -13.43 5.15
C PRO A 306 16.09 -12.36 5.63
N LYS A 307 14.79 -12.62 5.44
CA LYS A 307 13.69 -11.72 5.79
C LYS A 307 13.89 -10.30 5.23
N ASP A 308 14.41 -10.20 4.02
CA ASP A 308 14.71 -8.94 3.34
C ASP A 308 14.11 -8.94 1.93
N PHE A 309 14.24 -7.82 1.25
CA PHE A 309 13.72 -7.62 -0.09
C PHE A 309 14.71 -6.88 -0.99
N ARG A 310 14.51 -7.03 -2.29
CA ARG A 310 15.15 -6.28 -3.35
C ARG A 310 14.07 -5.78 -4.31
N ILE A 311 14.19 -4.54 -4.78
CA ILE A 311 13.25 -3.95 -5.73
C ILE A 311 14.01 -3.60 -6.99
N LEU A 312 13.59 -4.16 -8.12
CA LEU A 312 14.18 -3.87 -9.42
C LEU A 312 13.12 -3.25 -10.32
N PHE A 313 13.44 -2.14 -10.95
CA PHE A 313 12.61 -1.45 -11.91
C PHE A 313 13.24 -1.54 -13.29
N ILE A 314 12.52 -2.16 -14.22
CA ILE A 314 12.91 -2.36 -15.60
C ILE A 314 12.21 -1.30 -16.46
N LYS A 315 13.01 -0.47 -17.13
CA LYS A 315 12.54 0.60 -18.03
C LYS A 315 13.34 0.55 -19.33
N GLU A 316 12.72 0.95 -20.43
CA GLU A 316 13.40 1.10 -21.72
C GLU A 316 14.65 1.97 -21.60
N TYR A 317 15.74 1.51 -22.23
CA TYR A 317 17.01 2.22 -22.31
C TYR A 317 16.96 3.30 -23.38
N LYS A 318 17.56 4.46 -23.10
CA LYS A 318 17.77 5.52 -24.10
C LYS A 318 19.26 5.87 -24.14
N GLU A 319 19.80 6.05 -25.34
CA GLU A 319 21.19 6.50 -25.56
C GLU A 319 21.40 7.99 -25.24
N ILE A 320 20.33 8.69 -24.91
CA ILE A 320 20.30 10.10 -24.57
C ILE A 320 20.04 10.28 -23.07
N PRO A 321 20.40 11.43 -22.49
CA PRO A 321 20.02 11.73 -21.11
C PRO A 321 18.51 11.62 -20.90
N CYS A 322 18.11 10.96 -19.82
CA CYS A 322 16.69 10.75 -19.48
C CYS A 322 16.50 10.43 -18.00
N LEU A 323 15.30 10.66 -17.48
CA LEU A 323 14.92 10.29 -16.12
C LEU A 323 14.76 8.77 -16.03
N VAL A 324 15.58 8.10 -15.23
CA VAL A 324 15.45 6.66 -14.94
C VAL A 324 14.40 6.45 -13.86
N PHE A 325 14.48 7.22 -12.78
CA PHE A 325 13.58 7.09 -11.63
C PHE A 325 13.43 8.38 -10.84
N GLY A 326 12.31 8.57 -10.14
CA GLY A 326 12.10 9.73 -9.28
C GLY A 326 11.28 9.41 -8.02
N LEU A 327 11.83 9.71 -6.85
CA LEU A 327 11.12 9.65 -5.57
C LEU A 327 10.46 11.01 -5.29
N GLY A 328 9.23 10.98 -4.78
CA GLY A 328 8.51 12.19 -4.35
C GLY A 328 7.76 12.93 -5.46
N ILE A 329 7.73 12.39 -6.68
CA ILE A 329 7.00 12.96 -7.82
C ILE A 329 5.77 12.12 -8.16
N ASP A 330 4.69 12.78 -8.62
CA ASP A 330 3.46 12.14 -9.07
C ASP A 330 3.48 11.95 -10.59
N ASP A 331 3.87 12.98 -11.33
CA ASP A 331 4.01 12.92 -12.79
C ASP A 331 5.25 13.62 -13.33
N TYR A 332 5.62 13.26 -14.56
CA TYR A 332 6.66 13.95 -15.28
C TYR A 332 6.48 13.85 -16.80
N GLU A 333 6.97 14.87 -17.49
CA GLU A 333 7.24 14.85 -18.92
C GLU A 333 8.70 15.24 -19.13
N GLU A 334 9.39 14.56 -20.05
CA GLU A 334 10.80 14.84 -20.33
C GLU A 334 11.02 15.10 -21.82
N LYS A 335 11.96 15.98 -22.12
CA LYS A 335 12.38 16.31 -23.48
C LYS A 335 13.89 16.53 -23.55
N TRP A 336 14.55 15.78 -24.42
CA TRP A 336 15.93 16.02 -24.79
C TRP A 336 15.99 16.99 -25.99
N ILE A 337 16.85 18.00 -25.90
CA ILE A 337 17.09 19.01 -26.94
C ILE A 337 18.54 18.81 -27.43
N PRO A 338 18.78 18.02 -28.50
CA PRO A 338 20.13 17.59 -28.89
C PRO A 338 21.09 18.74 -29.21
N ASN A 339 20.61 19.77 -29.93
CA ASN A 339 21.44 20.88 -30.39
C ASN A 339 21.99 21.72 -29.23
N GLU A 340 21.23 21.81 -28.13
CA GLU A 340 21.61 22.58 -26.95
C GLU A 340 22.17 21.71 -25.83
N ARG A 341 22.10 20.38 -26.00
CA ARG A 341 22.45 19.37 -25.00
C ARG A 341 21.71 19.60 -23.68
N ILE A 342 20.41 19.85 -23.76
CA ILE A 342 19.55 20.10 -22.59
C ILE A 342 18.53 18.98 -22.42
N LEU A 343 18.46 18.42 -21.22
CA LEU A 343 17.32 17.63 -20.76
C LEU A 343 16.40 18.55 -19.96
N SER A 344 15.20 18.77 -20.46
CA SER A 344 14.13 19.47 -19.76
C SER A 344 13.15 18.45 -19.18
N ILE A 345 12.80 18.58 -17.90
CA ILE A 345 11.88 17.70 -17.19
C ILE A 345 10.83 18.56 -16.50
N ASP A 346 9.58 18.45 -16.94
CA ASP A 346 8.43 19.06 -16.29
C ASP A 346 7.89 18.09 -15.23
N LEU A 347 8.07 18.43 -13.95
CA LEU A 347 7.74 17.59 -12.79
C LEU A 347 6.42 18.04 -12.19
N LYS A 348 5.60 17.08 -11.77
CA LYS A 348 4.33 17.32 -11.08
C LYS A 348 4.26 16.63 -9.73
N SER A 349 3.74 17.34 -8.75
CA SER A 349 3.41 16.83 -7.42
C SER A 349 2.05 17.30 -6.94
N SER A 350 1.34 16.42 -6.26
CA SER A 350 0.06 16.67 -5.58
C SER A 350 0.24 17.53 -4.32
N SER A 351 1.42 17.46 -3.70
CA SER A 351 1.77 18.28 -2.54
C SER A 351 2.17 19.69 -2.95
N LEU A 352 1.83 20.68 -2.12
CA LEU A 352 2.24 22.07 -2.33
C LEU A 352 3.76 22.23 -2.39
N ILE A 353 4.48 21.47 -1.58
CA ILE A 353 5.94 21.42 -1.51
C ILE A 353 6.33 19.95 -1.41
N SER A 354 7.29 19.51 -2.22
CA SER A 354 7.79 18.13 -2.23
C SER A 354 9.31 18.09 -2.22
N TYR A 355 9.85 17.28 -1.32
CA TYR A 355 11.25 16.86 -1.42
C TYR A 355 11.35 15.70 -2.39
N ILE A 356 12.21 15.84 -3.40
CA ILE A 356 12.37 14.85 -4.46
C ILE A 356 13.81 14.36 -4.56
N THR A 357 13.95 13.15 -5.09
CA THR A 357 15.24 12.59 -5.49
C THR A 357 15.09 11.95 -6.85
N LEU A 358 15.81 12.46 -7.85
CA LEU A 358 15.79 11.97 -9.23
C LEU A 358 17.09 11.22 -9.54
N SER A 359 16.97 10.11 -10.25
CA SER A 359 18.08 9.44 -10.91
C SER A 359 17.94 9.62 -12.40
N ILE A 360 18.89 10.34 -13.00
CA ILE A 360 18.91 10.68 -14.41
C ILE A 360 20.09 9.96 -15.04
N TYR A 361 19.85 9.22 -16.13
CA TYR A 361 20.92 8.65 -16.91
C TYR A 361 21.66 9.75 -17.64
N SER A 362 22.99 9.75 -17.54
CA SER A 362 23.87 10.81 -17.99
C SER A 362 25.04 10.24 -18.79
N PRO A 363 24.79 9.73 -20.01
CA PRO A 363 25.82 9.09 -20.84
C PRO A 363 26.92 10.07 -21.28
N MET A 364 26.66 11.37 -21.15
CA MET A 364 27.58 12.45 -21.48
C MET A 364 28.50 12.85 -20.31
N GLY A 365 28.36 12.22 -19.15
CA GLY A 365 29.15 12.51 -17.96
C GLY A 365 28.55 13.61 -17.08
N VAL A 366 29.39 14.45 -16.50
CA VAL A 366 28.99 15.49 -15.53
C VAL A 366 28.28 16.64 -16.25
N PRO A 367 27.09 17.08 -15.81
CA PRO A 367 26.42 18.23 -16.42
C PRO A 367 27.17 19.53 -16.10
N ALA A 368 27.13 20.50 -17.02
CA ALA A 368 27.66 21.84 -16.83
C ALA A 368 26.77 22.68 -15.89
N ASN A 369 25.45 22.47 -15.92
CA ASN A 369 24.50 23.20 -15.08
C ASN A 369 23.22 22.41 -14.83
N ILE A 370 22.59 22.63 -13.67
CA ILE A 370 21.28 22.13 -13.29
C ILE A 370 20.46 23.31 -12.76
N ASN A 371 19.37 23.63 -13.43
CA ASN A 371 18.43 24.67 -13.02
C ASN A 371 17.09 24.05 -12.61
N VAL A 372 16.49 24.56 -11.53
CA VAL A 372 15.18 24.15 -11.03
C VAL A 372 14.33 25.40 -10.94
N ASN A 373 13.43 25.58 -11.91
CA ASN A 373 12.52 26.72 -11.93
C ASN A 373 11.42 26.54 -10.87
N GLU A 374 11.11 27.59 -10.12
CA GLU A 374 10.07 27.54 -9.07
C GLU A 374 10.33 26.44 -8.01
N GLY A 375 11.60 26.20 -7.72
CA GLY A 375 12.06 25.25 -6.70
C GLY A 375 13.44 25.58 -6.16
N SER A 376 14.04 24.63 -5.45
CA SER A 376 15.37 24.79 -4.87
C SER A 376 16.16 23.49 -5.02
N LEU A 377 17.22 23.54 -5.83
CA LEU A 377 18.24 22.49 -5.88
C LEU A 377 18.93 22.39 -4.52
N LYS A 378 19.02 21.19 -3.96
CA LYS A 378 19.65 20.95 -2.65
C LYS A 378 21.04 20.36 -2.80
N ARG A 379 21.15 19.28 -3.56
CA ARG A 379 22.43 18.64 -3.87
C ARG A 379 22.31 17.82 -5.14
N TRP A 380 23.45 17.56 -5.77
CA TRP A 380 23.55 16.58 -6.83
C TRP A 380 24.94 15.96 -6.84
N HIS A 381 25.06 14.76 -7.39
CA HIS A 381 26.34 14.08 -7.59
C HIS A 381 26.21 13.02 -8.68
N MET A 382 27.35 12.64 -9.27
CA MET A 382 27.43 11.49 -10.17
C MET A 382 27.63 10.20 -9.37
N LYS A 383 26.97 9.14 -9.82
CA LYS A 383 27.13 7.76 -9.36
C LYS A 383 27.22 6.86 -10.59
N GLY A 384 28.43 6.58 -11.05
CA GLY A 384 28.64 5.98 -12.38
C GLY A 384 28.05 6.86 -13.48
N ASP A 385 27.21 6.28 -14.33
CA ASP A 385 26.50 7.00 -15.39
C ASP A 385 25.18 7.64 -14.93
N LEU A 386 24.87 7.60 -13.63
CA LEU A 386 23.69 8.25 -13.08
C LEU A 386 24.04 9.60 -12.45
N LEU A 387 23.27 10.62 -12.79
CA LEU A 387 23.19 11.88 -12.07
C LEU A 387 22.07 11.76 -11.02
N ILE A 388 22.43 11.86 -9.75
CA ILE A 388 21.47 11.90 -8.64
C ILE A 388 21.21 13.36 -8.28
N VAL A 389 19.96 13.80 -8.37
CA VAL A 389 19.55 15.18 -8.08
C VAL A 389 18.54 15.19 -6.94
N GLU A 390 18.78 16.02 -5.94
CA GLU A 390 17.85 16.27 -4.86
C GLU A 390 17.42 17.73 -4.86
N ALA A 391 16.11 17.94 -4.79
CA ALA A 391 15.52 19.25 -4.88
C ALA A 391 14.24 19.34 -4.04
N ILE A 392 13.84 20.57 -3.74
CA ILE A 392 12.49 20.90 -3.32
C ILE A 392 11.76 21.49 -4.51
N ILE A 393 10.59 20.95 -4.84
CA ILE A 393 9.75 21.40 -5.94
C ILE A 393 8.36 21.82 -5.45
N GLY A 394 7.70 22.68 -6.22
CA GLY A 394 6.28 23.00 -6.04
C GLY A 394 5.36 21.95 -6.65
N LYS A 395 4.11 22.34 -6.91
CA LYS A 395 3.13 21.48 -7.62
C LYS A 395 3.53 21.18 -9.06
N GLU A 396 4.04 22.19 -9.75
CA GLU A 396 4.59 22.07 -11.10
C GLU A 396 5.96 22.74 -11.08
N THR A 397 6.98 22.09 -11.64
CA THR A 397 8.35 22.58 -11.61
C THR A 397 9.10 22.07 -12.82
N ARG A 398 9.74 22.97 -13.56
CA ARG A 398 10.63 22.61 -14.66
C ARG A 398 12.06 22.49 -14.16
N MET A 399 12.70 21.36 -14.45
CA MET A 399 14.12 21.15 -14.24
C MET A 399 14.84 21.10 -15.59
N GLU A 400 15.91 21.85 -15.74
CA GLU A 400 16.74 21.86 -16.95
C GLU A 400 18.17 21.49 -16.60
N ILE A 401 18.71 20.50 -17.31
CA ILE A 401 20.06 20.00 -17.11
C ILE A 401 20.81 20.15 -18.42
N ARG A 402 21.96 20.82 -18.40
CA ARG A 402 22.77 21.10 -19.60
C ARG A 402 24.11 20.40 -19.51
N TRP A 403 24.52 19.75 -20.60
CA TRP A 403 25.82 19.07 -20.75
C TRP A 403 26.76 19.78 -21.71
#